data_AF-A0A6M3LXM4-F1
#
_entry.id   AF-A0A6M3LXM4-F1
#
_cell.length_a   1.000
_cell.length_b   1.000
_cell.length_c   1.000
_cell.angle_alpha   90.00
_cell.angle_beta   90.00
_cell.angle_gamma   90.00
#
_symmetry.space_group_name_H-M   'P 1'
#
loop_
_entity.id
_entity.type
_entity.pdbx_description
1 polymer ?
#
loop_
_entity_poly.entity_id
_entity_poly.type
_entity_poly.pdbx_seq_one_letter_code
_entity_poly.pdbx_strand_id
1 'polypeptide(L)' 'MESFPWLESVKELVSEHTFVSPGMIQRRLRIPRAAGEALLALLEREGLVGPRLPGSSREVLNHG' A
#
# COMPACT_ATOMS: atom_id res chain seq x y z
N MET A 1 -8.86 15.70 7.10
CA MET A 1 -8.31 14.35 7.29
C MET A 1 -8.67 13.58 6.03
N GLU A 2 -7.71 13.28 5.17
CA GLU A 2 -8.00 12.52 3.93
C GLU A 2 -8.48 11.13 4.31
N SER A 3 -9.78 10.87 4.13
CA SER A 3 -10.37 9.56 4.36
C SER A 3 -10.27 8.78 3.06
N PHE A 4 -9.29 7.87 2.96
CA PHE A 4 -9.24 6.95 1.83
C PHE A 4 -10.25 5.82 2.05
N PRO A 5 -11.29 5.67 1.21
CA PRO A 5 -12.31 4.64 1.39
C PRO A 5 -11.74 3.21 1.26
N TRP A 6 -10.51 3.07 0.75
CA TRP A 6 -9.83 1.79 0.55
C TRP A 6 -8.76 1.50 1.59
N LEU A 7 -8.59 2.32 2.63
CA LEU A 7 -7.49 2.18 3.59
C LEU A 7 -7.47 0.78 4.23
N GLU A 8 -8.62 0.32 4.73
CA GLU A 8 -8.72 -0.98 5.38
C GLU A 8 -8.46 -2.13 4.39
N SER A 9 -9.01 -2.04 3.16
CA SER A 9 -8.75 -3.05 2.12
C SER A 9 -7.27 -3.08 1.67
N VAL A 10 -6.56 -1.95 1.68
CA VAL A 10 -5.12 -1.94 1.42
C VAL A 10 -4.35 -2.56 2.59
N LYS A 11 -4.72 -2.27 3.84
CA LYS A 11 -4.06 -2.88 5.02
C LYS A 11 -4.22 -4.39 5.02
N GLU A 12 -5.41 -4.89 4.71
CA GLU A 12 -5.66 -6.33 4.54
C GLU A 12 -4.75 -6.91 3.44
N LEU A 13 -4.76 -6.31 2.24
CA LEU A 13 -3.90 -6.74 1.14
C LEU A 13 -2.41 -6.72 1.51
N VAL A 14 -1.95 -5.71 2.25
CA VAL A 14 -0.57 -5.58 2.71
C VAL A 14 -0.20 -6.68 3.69
N SER A 15 -1.08 -7.04 4.63
CA SER A 15 -0.82 -8.11 5.60
C SER A 15 -0.59 -9.49 4.94
N GLU A 16 -1.21 -9.73 3.78
CA GLU A 16 -1.08 -10.98 3.01
C GLU A 16 0.19 -11.08 2.15
N HIS A 17 0.99 -10.01 2.03
CA HIS A 17 2.12 -9.96 1.09
C HIS A 17 3.41 -9.50 1.78
N THR A 18 4.56 -10.00 1.30
CA THR A 18 5.88 -9.52 1.72
C THR A 18 6.28 -8.21 1.03
N PHE A 19 5.81 -8.02 -0.21
CA PHE A 19 6.07 -6.83 -1.00
C PHE A 19 4.80 -6.35 -1.68
N VAL A 20 4.62 -5.03 -1.70
CA VAL A 20 3.47 -4.38 -2.32
C VAL A 20 3.92 -3.27 -3.26
N SER A 21 3.12 -3.00 -4.29
CA SER A 21 3.38 -1.93 -5.26
C SER A 21 2.08 -1.24 -5.67
N PRO A 22 2.13 0.01 -6.18
CA PRO A 22 0.94 0.72 -6.61
C PRO A 22 0.14 -0.03 -7.68
N GLY A 23 0.82 -0.72 -8.60
CA GLY A 23 0.18 -1.53 -9.64
C GLY A 23 -0.46 -2.82 -9.11
N MET A 24 0.03 -3.37 -8.01
CA MET A 24 -0.63 -4.49 -7.33
C MET A 24 -1.94 -4.02 -6.69
N ILE A 25 -1.89 -2.91 -5.94
CA ILE A 25 -3.06 -2.31 -5.30
C ILE A 25 -4.12 -1.92 -6.34
N GLN A 26 -3.69 -1.24 -7.41
CA GLN A 26 -4.58 -0.87 -8.52
C GLN A 26 -5.33 -2.08 -9.08
N ARG A 27 -4.65 -3.21 -9.30
CA ARG A 27 -5.27 -4.41 -9.90
C ARG A 27 -6.16 -5.15 -8.91
N ARG A 28 -5.74 -5.28 -7.65
CA ARG A 28 -6.48 -6.05 -6.64
C ARG A 28 -7.70 -5.32 -6.10
N LEU A 29 -7.57 -4.02 -5.87
CA LEU A 29 -8.67 -3.19 -5.34
C LEU A 29 -9.44 -2.43 -6.43
N ARG A 30 -9.00 -2.49 -7.69
CA ARG A 30 -9.60 -1.79 -8.84
C ARG A 30 -9.74 -0.28 -8.60
N ILE A 31 -8.69 0.33 -8.04
CA ILE A 31 -8.64 1.76 -7.73
C ILE A 31 -7.70 2.52 -8.69
N PRO A 32 -7.84 3.85 -8.82
CA PRO A 32 -6.89 4.64 -9.58
C PRO A 32 -5.46 4.46 -9.07
N ARG A 33 -4.49 4.42 -10.01
CA ARG A 33 -3.07 4.25 -9.66
C ARG A 33 -2.59 5.30 -8.65
N ALA A 34 -2.97 6.56 -8.86
CA ALA A 34 -2.61 7.66 -7.97
C ALA A 34 -3.12 7.45 -6.53
N ALA A 35 -4.32 6.87 -6.37
CA ALA A 35 -4.84 6.52 -5.05
C ALA A 35 -4.01 5.41 -4.39
N GLY A 36 -3.57 4.41 -5.16
CA GLY A 36 -2.66 3.37 -4.66
C GLY A 36 -1.29 3.91 -4.24
N GLU A 37 -0.75 4.90 -4.97
CA GLU A 37 0.50 5.58 -4.60
C GLU A 37 0.34 6.39 -3.30
N ALA A 38 -0.75 7.15 -3.17
CA ALA A 38 -1.07 7.90 -1.95
C ALA A 38 -1.28 7.00 -0.73
N LEU A 39 -2.00 5.88 -0.90
CA LEU A 39 -2.22 4.88 0.13
C LEU A 39 -0.90 4.26 0.60
N LEU A 40 -0.01 3.87 -0.32
CA LEU A 40 1.31 3.34 0.07
C LEU A 40 2.14 4.37 0.81
N ALA A 41 2.12 5.63 0.39
CA ALA A 41 2.83 6.72 1.08
C ALA A 41 2.28 6.93 2.50
N LEU A 42 0.97 6.83 2.68
CA LEU A 42 0.35 6.84 4.01
C LEU A 42 0.83 5.67 4.87
N LEU A 43 0.82 4.45 4.34
CA LEU A 43 1.26 3.26 5.07
C LEU A 43 2.75 3.28 5.42
N GLU A 44 3.60 3.90 4.59
CA GLU A 44 5.01 4.12 4.92
C GLU A 44 5.16 5.09 6.08
N ARG A 45 4.38 6.18 6.08
CA ARG A 45 4.36 7.13 7.20
C ARG A 45 3.85 6.49 8.51
N GLU A 46 2.94 5.53 8.41
CA GLU A 46 2.44 4.75 9.55
C GLU A 46 3.39 3.61 9.97
N GLY A 47 4.48 3.38 9.23
CA GLY A 47 5.46 2.32 9.53
C GLY A 47 4.98 0.90 9.18
N LEU A 48 3.93 0.77 8.37
CA LEU A 48 3.38 -0.53 7.94
C LEU A 48 4.11 -1.09 6.72
N VAL A 49 4.65 -0.22 5.86
CA VAL A 49 5.49 -0.59 4.73
C VAL A 49 6.79 0.19 4.76
N GLY A 50 7.85 -0.40 4.21
CA GLY A 50 9.16 0.18 4.13
C GLY A 50 9.28 1.24 3.04
N PRO A 51 10.47 1.84 2.92
CA PRO A 51 10.74 2.84 1.90
C PRO A 51 10.59 2.24 0.49
N ARG A 52 10.39 3.13 -0.49
CA ARG A 52 10.30 2.74 -1.90
C ARG A 52 11.61 2.09 -2.38
N LEU A 53 11.50 0.84 -2.81
CA LEU A 53 12.57 0.08 -3.46
C LEU A 53 12.62 0.38 -4.97
N PRO A 54 13.73 0.03 -5.66
CA PRO A 54 13.80 0.06 -7.12
C PRO A 54 12.60 -0.69 -7.74
N GLY A 55 11.95 -0.08 -8.73
CA GLY A 55 10.74 -0.64 -9.34
C GLY A 55 9.42 -0.23 -8.68
N SER A 56 9.43 0.68 -7.70
CA SER A 56 8.23 1.20 -7.01
C SER A 56 7.54 0.24 -6.04
N SER A 57 8.18 -0.89 -5.72
CA SER A 57 7.71 -1.79 -4.67
C SER A 57 8.15 -1.30 -3.28
N ARG A 58 7.48 -1.78 -2.25
CA ARG A 58 7.77 -1.53 -0.84
C ARG A 58 7.69 -2.85 -0.10
N GLU A 59 8.61 -3.08 0.81
CA GLU A 59 8.57 -4.22 1.74
C GLU A 59 7.48 -3.98 2.79
N VAL A 60 6.80 -5.02 3.23
CA VAL A 60 5.83 -4.93 4.33
C VAL A 60 6.59 -5.12 5.64
N LEU A 61 6.48 -4.15 6.55
CA LEU A 61 7.25 -4.15 7.81
C LEU A 61 6.47 -4.79 8.95
N ASN A 62 5.14 -4.80 8.87
CA ASN A 62 4.29 -5.34 9.92
C ASN A 62 3.39 -6.44 9.34
N HIS A 63 3.80 -7.68 9.56
CA HIS A 63 2.93 -8.84 9.44
C HIS A 63 2.20 -8.95 10.78
N GLY A 64 1.05 -8.28 10.89
CA GLY A 64 0.18 -8.44 12.05
C GLY A 64 -0.18 -9.89 12.28
#